data_AF-A0A959S5V0-F1
#
_entry.id   AF-A0A959S5V0-F1
#
_cell.length_a   1.000
_cell.length_b   1.000
_cell.length_c   1.000
_cell.angle_alpha   90.00
_cell.angle_beta   90.00
_cell.angle_gamma   90.00
#
_symmetry.space_group_name_H-M   'P 1'
#
loop_
_entity.id
_entity.type
_entity.pdbx_description
1 polymer ?
#
loop_
_entity_poly.entity_id
_entity_poly.type
_entity_poly.pdbx_seq_one_letter_code
_entity_poly.pdbx_strand_id
1 'polypeptide(L)' 'MSVSEDITKRVAASLDGIRSYLEADGGDITLVEVTPDMTAWVELHGACTNCSMS' A
#
# COMPACT_ATOMS: atom_id res chain seq x y z
N MET A 1 -16.00 -5.55 17.78
CA MET A 1 -15.12 -4.86 16.83
C MET A 1 -14.25 -5.93 16.21
N SER A 2 -14.43 -6.18 14.91
CA SER A 2 -13.77 -7.25 14.16
C SER A 2 -12.30 -6.86 13.94
N VAL A 3 -11.37 -7.67 14.45
CA VAL A 3 -9.92 -7.39 14.43
C VAL A 3 -9.40 -7.05 13.01
N SER A 4 -9.97 -7.67 11.97
CA SER A 4 -9.54 -7.46 10.58
C SER A 4 -9.79 -6.03 10.06
N GLU A 5 -10.89 -5.37 10.44
CA GLU A 5 -11.19 -4.00 9.98
C GLU A 5 -10.24 -2.97 10.59
N ASP A 6 -9.76 -3.21 11.82
CA ASP A 6 -8.77 -2.37 12.48
C ASP A 6 -7.39 -2.48 11.83
N ILE A 7 -6.98 -3.70 11.44
CA ILE A 7 -5.69 -3.92 10.79
C ILE A 7 -5.66 -3.26 9.40
N THR A 8 -6.68 -3.45 8.56
CA THR A 8 -6.72 -2.83 7.24
C THR A 8 -6.64 -1.31 7.32
N LYS A 9 -7.35 -0.68 8.27
CA LYS A 9 -7.30 0.77 8.49
C LYS A 9 -5.91 1.23 8.92
N ARG A 10 -5.24 0.48 9.80
CA ARG A 10 -3.87 0.80 10.25
C ARG A 10 -2.86 0.67 9.11
N VAL A 11 -3.00 -0.37 8.28
CA VAL A 11 -2.16 -0.55 7.09
C VAL A 11 -2.38 0.61 6.12
N ALA A 12 -3.63 0.94 5.79
CA ALA A 12 -3.96 2.06 4.90
C ALA A 12 -3.40 3.39 5.41
N ALA A 13 -3.57 3.71 6.70
CA ALA A 13 -3.01 4.93 7.29
C ALA A 13 -1.48 4.97 7.25
N SER A 14 -0.81 3.81 7.35
CA SER A 14 0.64 3.72 7.23
C SER A 14 1.09 3.93 5.78
N LEU A 15 0.32 3.40 4.82
CA LEU A 15 0.56 3.59 3.39
C LEU A 15 0.36 5.05 2.95
N ASP A 16 -0.61 5.75 3.52
CA ASP A 16 -0.82 7.19 3.27
C ASP A 16 0.41 8.03 3.63
N GLY A 17 1.14 7.66 4.67
CA GLY A 17 2.39 8.34 5.05
C GLY A 17 3.51 8.21 4.03
N ILE A 18 3.53 7.13 3.22
CA ILE A 18 4.52 6.91 2.17
C ILE A 18 4.04 7.34 0.78
N ARG A 19 2.73 7.50 0.57
CA ARG A 19 2.14 7.94 -0.71
C ARG A 19 2.76 9.23 -1.21
N SER A 20 2.98 10.21 -0.34
CA SER A 20 3.59 11.49 -0.73
C SER A 20 4.96 11.32 -1.37
N TYR A 21 5.74 10.33 -0.93
CA TYR A 21 7.04 10.00 -1.53
C TYR A 21 6.87 9.29 -2.87
N LEU A 22 5.94 8.33 -2.95
CA LEU A 22 5.64 7.60 -4.18
C LEU A 22 5.12 8.54 -5.28
N GLU A 23 4.22 9.46 -4.93
CA GLU A 23 3.69 10.49 -5.84
C GLU A 23 4.78 11.44 -6.33
N ALA A 24 5.71 11.83 -5.45
CA ALA A 24 6.87 12.66 -5.83
C ALA A 24 7.78 11.94 -6.84
N ASP A 25 7.89 10.62 -6.74
CA ASP A 25 8.60 9.75 -7.68
C ASP A 25 7.75 9.40 -8.92
N GLY A 26 6.52 9.94 -9.02
CA GLY A 26 5.60 9.71 -10.14
C GLY A 26 4.86 8.37 -10.11
N GLY A 27 4.87 7.69 -8.97
CA GLY A 27 4.12 6.46 -8.69
C GLY A 27 2.95 6.67 -7.73
N ASP A 28 2.26 5.58 -7.42
CA ASP A 28 1.23 5.53 -6.36
C ASP A 28 1.07 4.08 -5.88
N ILE A 29 0.37 3.87 -4.77
CA ILE A 29 0.11 2.57 -4.17
C ILE A 29 -1.34 2.47 -3.66
N THR A 30 -1.97 1.33 -3.95
CA THR A 30 -3.32 0.99 -3.48
C THR A 30 -3.29 -0.30 -2.68
N LEU A 31 -3.90 -0.30 -1.50
CA LEU A 31 -4.11 -1.52 -0.71
C LEU A 31 -5.31 -2.28 -1.29
N VAL A 32 -5.09 -3.50 -1.77
CA VAL A 32 -6.13 -4.37 -2.33
C VAL A 32 -6.82 -5.15 -1.22
N GLU A 33 -6.04 -5.89 -0.42
CA GLU A 33 -6.56 -6.64 0.72
C GLU A 33 -5.47 -6.94 1.75
N VAL A 34 -5.89 -7.32 2.96
CA VAL A 34 -5.02 -7.92 3.97
C VAL A 34 -5.57 -9.30 4.27
N THR A 35 -4.80 -10.34 3.94
CA THR A 35 -5.22 -11.73 4.13
C THR A 35 -5.21 -12.10 5.63
N PRO A 36 -5.92 -13.17 6.03
CA PRO A 36 -5.89 -13.69 7.39
C PRO A 36 -4.48 -14.11 7.86
N ASP A 37 -3.58 -14.43 6.92
CA ASP A 37 -2.18 -14.78 7.17
C ASP A 37 -1.29 -13.55 7.39
N MET A 38 -1.89 -12.38 7.68
CA MET A 38 -1.19 -11.11 7.89
C MET A 38 -0.36 -10.65 6.68
N THR A 39 -0.78 -11.03 5.47
CA THR A 39 -0.14 -10.59 4.22
C THR A 39 -0.95 -9.48 3.57
N ALA A 40 -0.33 -8.32 3.33
CA ALA A 40 -0.97 -7.20 2.64
C ALA A 40 -0.69 -7.29 1.14
N TRP A 41 -1.76 -7.36 0.35
CA TRP A 41 -1.71 -7.27 -1.10
C TRP A 41 -1.90 -5.82 -1.51
N VAL A 42 -0.95 -5.32 -2.29
CA VAL A 42 -0.92 -3.96 -2.77
C VAL A 42 -0.73 -3.95 -4.28
N GLU A 43 -1.33 -2.96 -4.93
CA GLU A 43 -1.10 -2.67 -6.33
C GLU A 43 -0.29 -1.38 -6.42
N LEU A 44 0.82 -1.44 -7.14
CA LEU A 44 1.66 -0.28 -7.43
C LEU A 44 1.19 0.34 -8.74
N HIS A 45 1.10 1.66 -8.79
CA HIS A 45 0.68 2.43 -9.95
C HIS A 45 1.77 3.43 -10.37
N GLY A 46 1.63 3.98 -11.58
CA GLY A 46 2.51 5.01 -12.12
C GLY A 46 3.93 4.52 -12.39
N ALA A 47 4.91 5.41 -12.19
CA ALA A 47 6.33 5.15 -12.47
C ALA A 47 6.91 3.98 -11.66
N CYS A 48 6.29 3.62 -10.52
CA CYS A 48 6.68 2.46 -9.73
C CYS A 48 6.52 1.12 -10.48
N THR A 49 5.63 1.04 -11.47
CA THR A 49 5.45 -0.19 -12.29
C THR A 49 6.60 -0.45 -13.26
N ASN A 50 7.38 0.59 -13.58
CA ASN A 50 8.51 0.52 -14.51
C ASN A 50 9.83 0.89 -13.83
N CYS A 51 9.84 1.07 -12.50
CA CYS A 51 11.04 1.32 -11.74
C CYS A 51 11.74 -0.03 -11.52
N SER A 52 12.59 -0.42 -12.48
CA SER A 52 13.56 -1.49 -12.30
C SER A 52 14.58 -1.03 -11.25
N MET A 53 14.19 -1.04 -9.98
CA MET A 53 15.17 -0.97 -8.89
C MET A 53 15.90 -2.31 -8.91
N SER A 54 17.00 -2.33 -9.67
CA SER A 54 17.98 -3.41 -9.73
C SER A 54 18.78 -3.51 -8.43
#